data_AF-A0A2H5X0M7-F1
#
_entry.id   AF-A0A2H5X0M7-F1
#
_cell.length_a   1.000
_cell.length_b   1.000
_cell.length_c   1.000
_cell.angle_alpha   90.00
_cell.angle_beta   90.00
_cell.angle_gamma   90.00
#
_symmetry.space_group_name_H-M   'P 1'
#
loop_
_entity.id
_entity.type
_entity.pdbx_description
1 polymer ?
#
loop_
_entity_poly.entity_id
_entity_poly.type
_entity_poly.pdbx_seq_one_letter_code
_entity_poly.pdbx_strand_id
1 'polypeptide(L)'
;MHLPEIALEEALQEGECALCWLARKQLLRRVDTLFAEHVNDPQWRQSLREGKGFCAYHADLVLSRADVLSLSIIAEDLLAHTSITAPAKRAHSAWYCQLCEAQAHDVAQMAKLLAQLLREPSWRSRYELSRGLCLPHLQQVLRNASPEVQTWLTANESQRWQALRKHLQEVIRKHNYRFQHEPWGEEVGSWRRAMHKLYGVFAEEVHHER
;
A
#
# COMPACT_ATOMS: atom_id res chain seq x y z
N MET A 1 -4.28 -10.48 23.13
CA MET A 1 -3.91 -9.66 21.97
C MET A 1 -4.02 -10.54 20.75
N HIS A 2 -4.92 -10.21 19.84
CA HIS A 2 -5.17 -11.02 18.64
C HIS A 2 -4.06 -10.78 17.60
N LEU A 3 -3.73 -11.79 16.78
CA LEU A 3 -2.69 -11.69 15.74
C LEU A 3 -2.80 -10.43 14.83
N PRO A 4 -4.00 -9.96 14.44
CA PRO A 4 -4.14 -8.74 13.63
C PRO A 4 -3.80 -7.44 14.37
N GLU A 5 -4.00 -7.38 15.68
CA GLU A 5 -3.66 -6.21 16.51
C GLU A 5 -2.14 -6.04 16.57
N ILE A 6 -1.41 -7.14 16.82
CA ILE A 6 0.06 -7.13 16.86
C ILE A 6 0.63 -6.61 15.52
N ALA A 7 0.06 -7.06 14.40
CA ALA A 7 0.49 -6.61 13.08
C ALA A 7 0.24 -5.10 12.87
N LEU A 8 -0.89 -4.56 13.35
CA LEU A 8 -1.18 -3.12 13.28
C LEU A 8 -0.26 -2.30 14.17
N GLU A 9 0.07 -2.79 15.35
CA GLU A 9 1.02 -2.13 16.25
C GLU A 9 2.42 -2.04 15.62
N GLU A 10 2.93 -3.15 15.08
CA GLU A 10 4.18 -3.19 14.32
C GLU A 10 4.15 -2.20 13.15
N ALA A 11 3.05 -2.16 12.40
CA ALA A 11 2.92 -1.29 11.24
C ALA A 11 2.86 0.20 11.58
N LEU A 12 2.32 0.58 12.74
CA LEU A 12 2.33 1.95 13.24
C LEU A 12 3.75 2.39 13.64
N GLN A 13 4.62 1.46 14.04
CA GLN A 13 6.00 1.75 14.41
C GLN A 13 6.90 1.87 13.17
N GLU A 14 6.75 0.95 12.21
CA GLU A 14 7.69 0.81 11.09
C GLU A 14 7.28 1.57 9.82
N GLY A 15 5.99 1.84 9.62
CA GLY A 15 5.46 2.34 8.35
C GLY A 15 5.35 3.88 8.28
N GLU A 16 5.77 4.46 7.16
CA GLU A 16 5.35 5.83 6.75
C GLU A 16 3.82 5.94 6.65
N CYS A 17 3.18 4.84 6.23
CA CYS A 17 1.76 4.60 6.43
C CYS A 17 1.56 3.15 6.87
N ALA A 18 0.95 2.94 8.04
CA ALA A 18 0.74 1.61 8.60
C ALA A 18 -0.01 0.66 7.65
N LEU A 19 -1.06 1.16 6.97
CA LEU A 19 -1.82 0.34 6.03
C LEU A 19 -1.07 0.05 4.72
N CYS A 20 -0.26 0.98 4.20
CA CYS A 20 0.62 0.69 3.06
C CYS A 20 1.62 -0.41 3.41
N TRP A 21 2.25 -0.29 4.58
CA TRP A 21 3.24 -1.25 5.06
C TRP A 21 2.63 -2.65 5.25
N LEU A 22 1.47 -2.74 5.89
CA LEU A 22 0.76 -4.01 6.06
C LEU A 22 0.30 -4.61 4.74
N ALA A 23 -0.25 -3.79 3.85
CA ALA A 23 -0.68 -4.24 2.53
C ALA A 23 0.49 -4.86 1.77
N ARG A 24 1.67 -4.22 1.83
CA ARG A 24 2.88 -4.73 1.20
C ARG A 24 3.35 -6.04 1.83
N LYS A 25 3.43 -6.12 3.16
CA LYS A 25 3.86 -7.32 3.89
C LYS A 25 2.92 -8.50 3.63
N GLN A 26 1.61 -8.26 3.61
CA GLN A 26 0.61 -9.28 3.27
C GLN A 26 0.67 -9.70 1.81
N LEU A 27 0.82 -8.76 0.88
CA LEU A 27 0.96 -9.05 -0.55
C LEU A 27 2.20 -9.93 -0.82
N LEU A 28 3.35 -9.62 -0.19
CA LEU A 28 4.56 -10.43 -0.31
C LEU A 28 4.32 -11.87 0.15
N ARG A 29 3.81 -12.04 1.37
CA ARG A 29 3.49 -13.37 1.90
C ARG A 29 2.48 -14.11 1.04
N ARG A 30 1.46 -13.41 0.53
CA ARG A 30 0.46 -14.00 -0.36
C ARG A 30 1.09 -14.52 -1.64
N VAL A 31 1.98 -13.75 -2.28
CA VAL A 31 2.73 -14.22 -3.46
C VAL A 31 3.55 -15.45 -3.08
N ASP A 32 4.30 -15.43 -1.99
CA ASP A 32 5.11 -16.59 -1.57
C ASP A 32 4.25 -17.86 -1.37
N THR A 33 3.13 -17.75 -0.65
CA THR A 33 2.21 -18.86 -0.41
C THR A 33 1.53 -19.35 -1.69
N LEU A 34 1.10 -18.43 -2.57
CA LEU A 34 0.42 -18.80 -3.82
C LEU A 34 1.33 -19.64 -4.72
N PHE A 35 2.58 -19.25 -4.87
CA PHE A 35 3.52 -19.95 -5.75
C PHE A 35 4.07 -21.22 -5.10
N ALA A 36 4.21 -21.27 -3.77
CA ALA A 36 4.62 -22.48 -3.06
C ALA A 36 3.54 -23.58 -3.04
N GLU A 37 2.26 -23.20 -2.90
CA GLU A 37 1.21 -24.17 -2.56
C GLU A 37 0.08 -24.26 -3.60
N HIS A 38 -0.21 -23.18 -4.34
CA HIS A 38 -1.46 -23.04 -5.10
C HIS A 38 -1.26 -22.97 -6.62
N VAL A 39 -0.02 -23.02 -7.14
CA VAL A 39 0.22 -22.94 -8.58
C VAL A 39 -0.49 -24.04 -9.39
N ASN A 40 -0.69 -25.20 -8.76
CA ASN A 40 -1.39 -26.34 -9.37
C ASN A 40 -2.90 -26.36 -9.08
N ASP A 41 -3.43 -25.42 -8.29
CA ASP A 41 -4.85 -25.37 -7.95
C ASP A 41 -5.69 -25.01 -9.19
N PRO A 42 -6.61 -25.90 -9.64
CA PRO A 42 -7.42 -25.66 -10.83
C PRO A 42 -8.38 -24.45 -10.72
N GLN A 43 -8.96 -24.21 -9.54
CA GLN A 43 -9.91 -23.12 -9.32
C GLN A 43 -9.20 -21.77 -9.31
N TRP A 44 -8.01 -21.72 -8.71
CA TRP A 44 -7.17 -20.53 -8.72
C TRP A 44 -6.72 -20.19 -10.15
N ARG A 45 -6.23 -21.19 -10.92
CA ARG A 45 -5.84 -20.98 -12.33
C ARG A 45 -7.01 -20.54 -13.20
N GLN A 46 -8.20 -21.10 -12.99
CA GLN A 46 -9.40 -20.65 -13.70
C GLN A 46 -9.70 -19.17 -13.42
N SER A 47 -9.72 -18.79 -12.15
CA SER A 47 -9.91 -17.40 -11.76
C SER A 47 -8.84 -16.50 -12.42
N LEU A 48 -7.62 -17.00 -12.61
CA LEU A 48 -6.49 -16.21 -13.13
C LEU A 48 -6.68 -15.95 -14.63
N ARG A 49 -7.18 -16.96 -15.37
CA ARG A 49 -7.58 -16.80 -16.77
C ARG A 49 -8.75 -15.84 -16.93
N GLU A 50 -9.76 -15.93 -16.07
CA GLU A 50 -10.92 -15.02 -16.08
C GLU A 50 -10.52 -13.56 -15.84
N GLY A 51 -9.60 -13.32 -14.89
CA GLY A 51 -9.00 -12.01 -14.62
C GLY A 51 -7.95 -11.56 -15.65
N LYS A 52 -7.57 -12.45 -16.56
CA LYS A 52 -6.52 -12.27 -17.59
C LYS A 52 -5.13 -12.00 -17.01
N GLY A 53 -4.85 -12.59 -15.85
CA GLY A 53 -3.54 -12.55 -15.21
C GLY A 53 -3.35 -11.41 -14.20
N PHE A 54 -2.17 -10.79 -14.23
CA PHE A 54 -1.75 -9.77 -13.27
C PHE A 54 -1.60 -8.40 -13.93
N CYS A 55 -1.84 -7.33 -13.17
CA CYS A 55 -1.48 -5.98 -13.61
C CYS A 55 0.05 -5.88 -13.80
N ALA A 56 0.53 -4.93 -14.61
CA ALA A 56 1.97 -4.78 -14.88
C ALA A 56 2.81 -4.72 -13.59
N TYR A 57 2.33 -3.99 -12.58
CA TYR A 57 2.97 -3.91 -11.27
C TYR A 57 3.04 -5.26 -10.54
N HIS A 58 1.94 -6.01 -10.48
CA HIS A 58 1.92 -7.30 -9.80
C HIS A 58 2.63 -8.41 -10.60
N ALA A 59 2.68 -8.28 -11.93
CA ALA A 59 3.48 -9.16 -12.77
C ALA A 59 4.98 -9.01 -12.47
N ASP A 60 5.48 -7.78 -12.32
CA ASP A 60 6.87 -7.50 -11.90
C ASP A 60 7.16 -8.05 -10.49
N LEU A 61 6.22 -7.86 -9.55
CA LEU A 61 6.35 -8.43 -8.22
C LEU A 61 6.41 -9.96 -8.24
N VAL A 62 5.57 -10.59 -9.04
CA VAL A 62 5.55 -12.04 -9.22
C VAL A 62 6.86 -12.52 -9.83
N LEU A 63 7.35 -11.85 -10.88
CA LEU A 63 8.60 -12.17 -11.55
C LEU A 63 9.81 -12.12 -10.60
N SER A 64 9.83 -11.17 -9.67
CA SER A 64 10.92 -11.01 -8.71
C SER A 64 10.89 -11.99 -7.52
N ARG A 65 9.82 -12.77 -7.35
CA ARG A 65 9.63 -13.63 -6.17
C ARG A 65 9.37 -15.11 -6.46
N ALA A 66 8.65 -15.40 -7.53
CA ALA A 66 8.24 -16.76 -7.84
C ALA A 66 9.39 -17.59 -8.42
N ASP A 67 9.38 -18.90 -8.18
CA ASP A 67 10.34 -19.81 -8.76
C ASP A 67 10.07 -20.04 -10.26
N VAL A 68 11.10 -20.49 -10.98
CA VAL A 68 11.08 -20.65 -12.43
C VAL A 68 9.99 -21.64 -12.88
N LEU A 69 9.75 -22.72 -12.15
CA LEU A 69 8.75 -23.72 -12.52
C LEU A 69 7.35 -23.12 -12.40
N SER A 70 7.04 -22.51 -11.25
CA SER A 70 5.72 -21.95 -11.00
C SER A 70 5.39 -20.81 -11.97
N LEU A 71 6.36 -19.94 -12.27
CA LEU A 71 6.22 -18.91 -13.32
C LEU A 71 5.97 -19.53 -14.69
N SER A 72 6.68 -20.60 -15.04
CA SER A 72 6.53 -21.27 -16.34
C SER A 72 5.13 -21.87 -16.49
N ILE A 73 4.59 -22.51 -15.45
CA ILE A 73 3.24 -23.09 -15.44
C ILE A 73 2.18 -22.01 -15.68
N ILE A 74 2.27 -20.89 -14.93
CA ILE A 74 1.28 -19.81 -15.05
C ILE A 74 1.40 -19.09 -16.40
N ALA A 75 2.63 -18.81 -16.84
CA ALA A 75 2.85 -18.13 -18.12
C ALA A 75 2.37 -18.98 -19.30
N GLU A 76 2.64 -20.28 -19.29
CA GLU A 76 2.15 -21.21 -20.31
C GLU A 76 0.62 -21.25 -20.33
N ASP A 77 -0.02 -21.45 -19.18
CA ASP A 77 -1.50 -21.50 -19.07
C ASP A 77 -2.15 -20.20 -19.57
N LEU A 78 -1.60 -19.04 -19.19
CA LEU A 78 -2.11 -17.74 -19.64
C LEU A 78 -1.92 -17.53 -21.15
N LEU A 79 -0.76 -17.91 -21.70
CA LEU A 79 -0.50 -17.79 -23.14
C LEU A 79 -1.38 -18.73 -23.96
N ALA A 80 -1.60 -19.96 -23.48
CA ALA A 80 -2.46 -20.95 -24.14
C ALA A 80 -3.94 -20.51 -24.21
N HIS A 81 -4.40 -19.71 -23.25
CA HIS A 81 -5.80 -19.28 -23.15
C HIS A 81 -6.04 -17.81 -23.54
N THR A 82 -5.00 -17.06 -23.94
CA THR A 82 -5.13 -15.67 -24.39
C THR A 82 -5.21 -15.59 -25.91
N SER A 83 -6.34 -15.11 -26.43
CA SER A 83 -6.49 -14.87 -27.88
C SER A 83 -5.85 -13.56 -28.31
N ILE A 84 -4.85 -13.63 -29.19
CA ILE A 84 -4.18 -12.45 -29.80
C ILE A 84 -4.99 -11.82 -30.95
N THR A 85 -5.99 -12.53 -31.49
CA THR A 85 -6.81 -12.09 -32.63
C THR A 85 -8.19 -11.58 -32.24
N ALA A 86 -8.55 -11.63 -30.95
CA ALA A 86 -9.85 -11.16 -30.47
C ALA A 86 -10.00 -9.63 -30.64
N PRO A 87 -11.13 -9.14 -31.20
CA PRO A 87 -11.34 -7.72 -31.42
C PRO A 87 -11.40 -6.93 -30.10
N ALA A 88 -10.64 -5.83 -30.01
CA ALA A 88 -10.48 -4.98 -28.82
C ALA A 88 -11.78 -4.38 -28.23
N LYS A 89 -12.91 -4.48 -28.94
CA LYS A 89 -14.15 -3.73 -28.67
C LYS A 89 -14.96 -4.17 -27.43
N ARG A 90 -14.43 -5.05 -26.57
CA ARG A 90 -15.00 -5.38 -25.25
C ARG A 90 -13.96 -5.49 -24.12
N ALA A 91 -12.74 -4.98 -24.32
CA ALA A 91 -11.59 -5.40 -23.50
C ALA A 91 -11.24 -4.49 -22.31
N HIS A 92 -11.69 -3.23 -22.29
CA HIS A 92 -11.28 -2.28 -21.24
C HIS A 92 -11.91 -2.53 -19.86
N SER A 93 -12.98 -3.35 -19.76
CA SER A 93 -13.69 -3.63 -18.50
C SER A 93 -13.49 -5.04 -17.95
N ALA A 94 -12.61 -5.86 -18.56
CA ALA A 94 -12.49 -7.29 -18.24
C ALA A 94 -11.07 -7.73 -17.82
N TRP A 95 -10.17 -6.77 -17.58
CA TRP A 95 -8.88 -7.04 -16.94
C TRP A 95 -9.02 -6.68 -15.46
N TYR A 96 -8.99 -7.67 -14.59
CA TYR A 96 -8.96 -7.44 -13.14
C TYR A 96 -7.86 -8.31 -12.53
N CYS A 97 -6.92 -7.66 -11.86
CA CYS A 97 -5.81 -8.36 -11.23
C CYS A 97 -6.26 -8.92 -9.87
N GLN A 98 -6.21 -10.24 -9.71
CA GLN A 98 -6.54 -10.88 -8.44
C GLN A 98 -5.69 -10.39 -7.26
N LEU A 99 -4.42 -10.06 -7.50
CA LEU A 99 -3.54 -9.53 -6.46
C LEU A 99 -3.93 -8.10 -6.06
N CYS A 100 -4.39 -7.26 -7.01
CA CYS A 100 -5.00 -5.97 -6.69
C CYS A 100 -6.26 -6.14 -5.84
N GLU A 101 -7.15 -7.04 -6.22
CA GLU A 101 -8.41 -7.28 -5.52
C GLU A 101 -8.17 -7.80 -4.10
N ALA A 102 -7.32 -8.82 -3.96
CA ALA A 102 -6.94 -9.37 -2.67
C ALA A 102 -6.28 -8.32 -1.77
N GLN A 103 -5.37 -7.51 -2.31
CA GLN A 103 -4.73 -6.43 -1.57
C GLN A 103 -5.76 -5.38 -1.13
N ALA A 104 -6.70 -4.99 -1.99
CA ALA A 104 -7.75 -4.03 -1.66
C ALA A 104 -8.67 -4.58 -0.55
N HIS A 105 -9.01 -5.86 -0.60
CA HIS A 105 -9.77 -6.54 0.44
C HIS A 105 -9.04 -6.52 1.79
N ASP A 106 -7.77 -6.94 1.81
CA ASP A 106 -6.95 -6.98 3.02
C ASP A 106 -6.82 -5.58 3.65
N VAL A 107 -6.58 -4.55 2.83
CA VAL A 107 -6.53 -3.16 3.27
C VAL A 107 -7.85 -2.71 3.88
N ALA A 108 -8.98 -3.02 3.25
CA ALA A 108 -10.29 -2.62 3.74
C ALA A 108 -10.60 -3.24 5.12
N GLN A 109 -10.24 -4.51 5.33
CA GLN A 109 -10.38 -5.17 6.64
C GLN A 109 -9.50 -4.51 7.70
N MET A 110 -8.23 -4.24 7.38
CA MET A 110 -7.30 -3.59 8.31
C MET A 110 -7.72 -2.15 8.63
N ALA A 111 -8.23 -1.40 7.65
CA ALA A 111 -8.76 -0.05 7.86
C ALA A 111 -9.94 -0.05 8.83
N LYS A 112 -10.86 -1.02 8.69
CA LYS A 112 -12.00 -1.19 9.59
C LYS A 112 -11.54 -1.56 11.01
N LEU A 113 -10.58 -2.48 11.14
CA LEU A 113 -10.03 -2.85 12.43
C LEU A 113 -9.34 -1.65 13.11
N LEU A 114 -8.49 -0.92 12.39
CA LEU A 114 -7.83 0.27 12.92
C LEU A 114 -8.86 1.33 13.38
N ALA A 115 -9.92 1.55 12.60
CA ALA A 115 -11.00 2.47 12.98
C ALA A 115 -11.73 2.04 14.28
N GLN A 116 -11.81 0.74 14.55
CA GLN A 116 -12.36 0.21 15.81
C GLN A 116 -11.39 0.41 16.97
N LEU A 117 -10.11 0.05 16.77
CA LEU A 117 -9.07 0.16 17.79
C LEU A 117 -8.82 1.61 18.24
N LEU A 118 -8.91 2.59 17.32
CA LEU A 118 -8.77 4.02 17.64
C LEU A 118 -9.86 4.60 18.55
N ARG A 119 -10.88 3.81 18.93
CA ARG A 119 -11.82 4.16 20.01
C ARG A 119 -11.15 4.10 21.38
N GLU A 120 -10.11 3.29 21.52
CA GLU A 120 -9.35 3.15 22.75
C GLU A 120 -8.23 4.20 22.85
N PRO A 121 -8.09 4.90 23.98
CA PRO A 121 -7.04 5.90 24.16
C PRO A 121 -5.62 5.35 23.95
N SER A 122 -5.36 4.10 24.35
CA SER A 122 -4.05 3.45 24.18
C SER A 122 -3.62 3.38 22.71
N TRP A 123 -4.55 3.09 21.80
CA TRP A 123 -4.31 3.06 20.36
C TRP A 123 -4.17 4.45 19.75
N ARG A 124 -4.86 5.47 20.29
CA ARG A 124 -4.63 6.87 19.90
C ARG A 124 -3.20 7.30 20.20
N SER A 125 -2.69 6.97 21.37
CA SER A 125 -1.30 7.28 21.75
C SER A 125 -0.28 6.59 20.86
N ARG A 126 -0.50 5.31 20.50
CA ARG A 126 0.34 4.61 19.51
C ARG A 126 0.30 5.29 18.14
N TYR A 127 -0.89 5.68 17.69
CA TYR A 127 -1.07 6.37 16.42
C TYR A 127 -0.39 7.75 16.41
N GLU A 128 -0.45 8.49 17.52
CA GLU A 128 0.23 9.78 17.67
C GLU A 128 1.75 9.66 17.52
N LEU A 129 2.35 8.57 18.03
CA LEU A 129 3.77 8.29 17.86
C LEU A 129 4.15 7.80 16.45
N SER A 130 3.18 7.31 15.68
CA SER A 130 3.40 6.84 14.30
C SER A 130 3.62 7.98 13.30
N ARG A 131 3.87 7.64 12.02
CA ARG A 131 3.85 8.59 10.88
C ARG A 131 2.43 8.91 10.38
N GLY A 132 1.42 8.18 10.86
CA GLY A 132 0.01 8.32 10.47
C GLY A 132 -0.32 7.56 9.19
N LEU A 133 -1.29 8.07 8.43
CA LEU A 133 -1.78 7.41 7.21
C LEU A 133 -1.60 8.27 5.96
N CYS A 134 -1.39 7.63 4.81
CA CYS A 134 -1.54 8.32 3.53
C CYS A 134 -3.01 8.64 3.26
N LEU A 135 -3.29 9.63 2.41
CA LEU A 135 -4.63 10.12 2.12
C LEU A 135 -5.61 9.01 1.69
N PRO A 136 -5.26 8.07 0.78
CA PRO A 136 -6.17 6.99 0.42
C PRO A 136 -6.55 6.10 1.61
N HIS A 137 -5.58 5.79 2.49
CA HIS A 137 -5.81 4.95 3.66
C HIS A 137 -6.51 5.68 4.79
N LEU A 138 -6.21 6.97 4.97
CA LEU A 138 -6.94 7.85 5.89
C LEU A 138 -8.43 7.88 5.53
N GLN A 139 -8.76 8.08 4.25
CA GLN A 139 -10.16 8.08 3.78
C GLN A 139 -10.85 6.73 4.06
N GLN A 140 -10.14 5.61 3.88
CA GLN A 140 -10.70 4.28 4.19
C GLN A 140 -10.98 4.09 5.68
N VAL A 141 -10.08 4.54 6.56
CA VAL A 141 -10.27 4.46 8.01
C VAL A 141 -11.42 5.39 8.44
N LEU A 142 -11.45 6.64 7.94
CA LEU A 142 -12.51 7.60 8.26
C LEU A 142 -13.90 7.09 7.89
N ARG A 143 -14.05 6.42 6.73
CA ARG A 143 -15.32 5.81 6.31
C ARG A 143 -15.86 4.76 7.28
N ASN A 144 -15.00 4.11 8.07
CA ASN A 144 -15.36 3.08 9.04
C ASN A 144 -15.34 3.56 10.50
N ALA A 145 -14.88 4.78 10.74
CA ALA A 145 -14.70 5.35 12.08
C ALA A 145 -16.00 5.90 12.66
N SER A 146 -16.11 5.90 13.99
CA SER A 146 -17.18 6.64 14.69
C SER A 146 -16.97 8.16 14.55
N PRO A 147 -18.01 9.00 14.73
CA PRO A 147 -17.87 10.46 14.65
C PRO A 147 -16.79 11.04 15.58
N GLU A 148 -16.63 10.47 16.77
CA GLU A 148 -15.57 10.85 17.70
C GLU A 148 -14.18 10.56 17.13
N VAL A 149 -13.96 9.33 16.64
CA VAL A 149 -12.68 8.93 16.02
C VAL A 149 -12.43 9.74 14.75
N GLN A 150 -13.45 10.02 13.93
CA GLN A 150 -13.31 10.87 12.74
C GLN A 150 -12.82 12.28 13.11
N THR A 151 -13.42 12.89 14.12
CA THR A 151 -13.06 14.24 14.58
C THR A 151 -11.62 14.27 15.06
N TRP A 152 -11.24 13.36 15.96
CA TRP A 152 -9.89 13.28 16.49
C TRP A 152 -8.85 12.95 15.39
N LEU A 153 -9.12 11.95 14.55
CA LEU A 153 -8.19 11.50 13.50
C LEU A 153 -7.97 12.59 12.45
N THR A 154 -9.03 13.31 12.07
CA THR A 154 -8.95 14.43 11.12
C THR A 154 -8.12 15.57 11.70
N ALA A 155 -8.29 15.90 12.99
CA ALA A 155 -7.49 16.93 13.65
C ALA A 155 -6.01 16.53 13.73
N ASN A 156 -5.72 15.29 14.16
CA ASN A 156 -4.37 14.75 14.24
C ASN A 156 -3.66 14.78 12.87
N GLU A 157 -4.33 14.30 11.82
CA GLU A 157 -3.77 14.29 10.46
C GLU A 157 -3.62 15.70 9.88
N SER A 158 -4.55 16.60 10.17
CA SER A 158 -4.45 18.01 9.73
C SER A 158 -3.21 18.69 10.32
N GLN A 159 -2.89 18.44 11.59
CA GLN A 159 -1.68 18.96 12.22
C GLN A 159 -0.41 18.43 11.54
N ARG A 160 -0.36 17.13 11.24
CA ARG A 160 0.75 16.50 10.51
C ARG A 160 0.93 17.10 9.12
N TRP A 161 -0.18 17.32 8.40
CA TRP A 161 -0.16 17.95 7.08
C TRP A 161 0.37 19.38 7.14
N GLN A 162 -0.05 20.17 8.13
CA GLN A 162 0.46 21.54 8.30
C GLN A 162 1.97 21.55 8.59
N ALA A 163 2.46 20.65 9.44
CA ALA A 163 3.90 20.52 9.69
C ALA A 163 4.66 20.14 8.41
N LEU A 164 4.17 19.14 7.65
CA LEU A 164 4.79 18.73 6.39
C LEU A 164 4.77 19.86 5.34
N ARG A 165 3.69 20.65 5.28
CA ARG A 165 3.62 21.81 4.38
C ARG A 165 4.65 22.88 4.73
N LYS A 166 4.90 23.14 6.01
CA LYS A 166 5.97 24.07 6.44
C LYS A 166 7.34 23.58 5.98
N HIS A 167 7.62 22.28 6.13
CA HIS A 167 8.84 21.68 5.62
C HIS A 167 9.00 21.84 4.11
N LEU A 168 7.96 21.57 3.33
CA LEU A 168 7.99 21.78 1.87
C LEU A 168 8.21 23.25 1.49
N GLN A 169 7.56 24.17 2.19
CA GLN A 169 7.76 25.62 1.99
C GLN A 169 9.21 26.03 2.25
N GLU A 170 9.86 25.40 3.22
CA GLU A 170 11.27 25.63 3.52
C GLU A 170 12.20 25.09 2.43
N VAL A 171 11.92 23.91 1.88
CA VAL A 171 12.64 23.40 0.69
C VAL A 171 12.52 24.38 -0.47
N ILE A 172 11.31 24.87 -0.75
CA ILE A 172 11.06 25.82 -1.85
C ILE A 172 11.80 27.14 -1.59
N ARG A 173 11.78 27.64 -0.35
CA ARG A 173 12.47 28.88 0.03
C ARG A 173 13.99 28.76 -0.14
N LYS A 174 14.60 27.68 0.34
CA LYS A 174 16.05 27.45 0.30
C LYS A 174 16.60 27.16 -1.10
N HIS A 175 15.74 26.80 -2.05
CA HIS A 175 16.15 26.67 -3.45
C HIS A 175 16.54 28.02 -4.07
N ASN A 176 16.03 29.13 -3.53
CA ASN A 176 16.44 30.48 -3.93
C ASN A 176 17.90 30.75 -3.52
N TYR A 177 18.74 31.20 -4.46
CA TYR A 177 20.18 31.46 -4.26
C TYR A 177 20.52 32.27 -3.00
N ARG A 178 19.60 33.15 -2.57
CA ARG A 178 19.76 33.99 -1.39
C ARG A 178 19.84 33.21 -0.08
N PHE A 179 19.26 32.01 -0.02
CA PHE A 179 19.11 31.21 1.20
C PHE A 179 19.82 29.85 1.11
N GLN A 180 20.57 29.59 0.03
CA GLN A 180 21.25 28.30 -0.21
C GLN A 180 22.35 27.97 0.81
N HIS A 181 22.85 28.97 1.53
CA HIS A 181 23.90 28.81 2.54
C HIS A 181 23.35 28.43 3.93
N GLU A 182 22.02 28.47 4.12
CA GLU A 182 21.41 28.05 5.37
C GLU A 182 21.46 26.52 5.52
N PRO A 183 21.70 26.00 6.74
CA PRO A 183 21.77 24.55 6.95
C PRO A 183 20.41 23.89 6.73
N TRP A 184 20.43 22.67 6.20
CA TRP A 184 19.24 21.84 6.04
C TRP A 184 18.82 21.20 7.36
N GLY A 185 17.52 21.15 7.62
CA GLY A 185 16.91 20.56 8.83
C GLY A 185 15.89 19.46 8.52
N GLU A 186 14.76 19.47 9.24
CA GLU A 186 13.68 18.48 9.10
C GLU A 186 13.01 18.49 7.71
N GLU A 187 13.23 19.53 6.92
CA GLU A 187 12.74 19.65 5.56
C GLU A 187 13.39 18.70 4.55
N VAL A 188 14.54 18.12 4.90
CA VAL A 188 15.18 17.08 4.08
C VAL A 188 14.23 15.90 3.89
N GLY A 189 14.05 15.48 2.64
CA GLY A 189 13.14 14.39 2.27
C GLY A 189 11.65 14.70 2.43
N SER A 190 11.25 15.93 2.77
CA SER A 190 9.84 16.29 2.94
C SER A 190 9.00 16.12 1.67
N TRP A 191 9.58 16.33 0.49
CA TRP A 191 8.93 16.07 -0.81
C TRP A 191 8.59 14.58 -1.00
N ARG A 192 9.48 13.67 -0.62
CA ARG A 192 9.22 12.22 -0.66
C ARG A 192 8.10 11.84 0.32
N ARG A 193 8.21 12.30 1.57
CA ARG A 193 7.15 12.10 2.58
C ARG A 193 5.81 12.66 2.12
N ALA A 194 5.79 13.78 1.41
CA ALA A 194 4.57 14.35 0.85
C ALA A 194 3.96 13.46 -0.25
N MET A 195 4.79 12.91 -1.15
CA MET A 195 4.32 11.95 -2.15
C MET A 195 3.74 10.69 -1.50
N HIS A 196 4.43 10.14 -0.50
CA HIS A 196 3.92 9.03 0.31
C HIS A 196 2.62 9.37 1.03
N LYS A 197 2.51 10.58 1.58
CA LYS A 197 1.30 11.04 2.28
C LYS A 197 0.13 11.21 1.32
N LEU A 198 0.34 11.68 0.09
CA LEU A 198 -0.73 11.94 -0.87
C LEU A 198 -1.19 10.67 -1.60
N TYR A 199 -0.26 9.79 -1.97
CA TYR A 199 -0.54 8.67 -2.87
C TYR A 199 -0.33 7.29 -2.23
N GLY A 200 0.32 7.23 -1.08
CA GLY A 200 0.81 5.98 -0.48
C GLY A 200 2.25 5.66 -0.90
N VAL A 201 2.79 4.60 -0.32
CA VAL A 201 4.13 4.11 -0.63
C VAL A 201 4.07 3.22 -1.87
N PHE A 202 4.86 3.54 -2.88
CA PHE A 202 5.03 2.74 -4.10
C PHE A 202 6.11 1.66 -3.87
N ALA A 203 5.98 0.48 -4.49
CA ALA A 203 6.93 -0.62 -4.22
C ALA A 203 8.38 -0.35 -4.64
N GLU A 204 8.61 0.61 -5.53
CA GLU A 204 9.94 0.98 -6.00
C GLU A 204 10.75 1.79 -4.98
N GLU A 205 10.12 2.32 -3.92
CA GLU A 205 10.77 3.23 -2.97
C GLU A 205 11.29 2.57 -1.69
N VAL A 206 11.24 1.24 -1.60
CA VAL A 206 12.05 0.51 -0.62
C VAL A 206 13.43 0.35 -1.23
N HIS A 207 14.24 1.40 -1.15
CA HIS A 207 15.67 1.24 -1.33
C HIS A 207 16.13 0.13 -0.38
N HIS A 208 16.58 -0.99 -0.93
CA HIS A 208 17.52 -1.83 -0.23
C HIS A 208 18.66 -0.91 0.20
N GLU A 209 18.78 -0.70 1.51
CA GLU A 209 20.02 -0.25 2.11
C GLU A 209 21.13 -1.17 1.58
N ARG A 210 21.94 -0.62 0.69
CA ARG A 210 23.35 -0.92 0.57
C ARG A 210 24.09 0.40 0.60
#